data_AF-A0A0R2DE74-F1
#
_entry.id   AF-A0A0R2DE74-F1
#
_cell.length_a   1.000
_cell.length_b   1.000
_cell.length_c   1.000
_cell.angle_alpha   90.00
_cell.angle_beta   90.00
_cell.angle_gamma   90.00
#
_symmetry.space_group_name_H-M   'P 1'
#
loop_
_entity.id
_entity.type
_entity.pdbx_description
1 polymer ?
#
loop_
_entity_poly.entity_id
_entity_poly.type
_entity_poly.pdbx_seq_one_letter_code
_entity_poly.pdbx_strand_id
1 'polypeptide(L)'
;MKQAISKWRPLISVVVTVLTIGLPLVMMIDGYVLMMQNDPLHPDALVLMAYLVWGLVGLVGVIAYGIHCYRVGWHGLTVLQRWLFSIYGVIFVLGLLMWLPTLGVSSFDWSEWIIYGQWN
;
A
#
# COMPACT_ATOMS: atom_id res chain seq x y z
N MET A 1 -29.63 -18.93 -4.52
CA MET A 1 -28.97 -17.70 -4.02
C MET A 1 -27.45 -17.80 -3.83
N LYS A 2 -26.86 -18.96 -3.48
CA LYS A 2 -25.39 -19.10 -3.29
C LYS A 2 -24.53 -18.91 -4.56
N GLN A 3 -25.07 -19.21 -5.76
CA GLN A 3 -24.33 -19.10 -7.03
C GLN A 3 -24.15 -17.66 -7.54
N ALA A 4 -25.07 -16.73 -7.25
CA ALA A 4 -24.95 -15.35 -7.71
C ALA A 4 -23.82 -14.60 -7.00
N ILE A 5 -23.70 -14.77 -5.67
CA ILE A 5 -22.64 -14.18 -4.85
C ILE A 5 -21.25 -14.65 -5.30
N SER A 6 -21.14 -15.87 -5.81
CA SER A 6 -19.87 -16.47 -6.26
C SER A 6 -19.25 -15.75 -7.45
N LYS A 7 -20.04 -15.24 -8.41
CA LYS A 7 -19.50 -14.54 -9.60
C LYS A 7 -19.03 -13.11 -9.31
N TRP A 8 -19.65 -12.44 -8.33
CA TRP A 8 -19.31 -11.06 -7.96
C TRP A 8 -18.15 -10.97 -6.98
N ARG A 9 -17.91 -12.01 -6.17
CA ARG A 9 -16.76 -12.08 -5.25
C ARG A 9 -15.41 -11.71 -5.86
N PRO A 10 -14.99 -12.26 -7.03
CA PRO A 10 -13.73 -11.85 -7.64
C PRO A 10 -13.75 -10.39 -8.11
N LEU A 11 -14.88 -9.90 -8.64
CA LEU A 11 -15.00 -8.51 -9.08
C LEU A 11 -14.92 -7.53 -7.91
N ILE A 12 -15.61 -7.82 -6.81
CA ILE A 12 -15.56 -7.02 -5.57
C ILE A 12 -14.14 -7.01 -5.03
N SER A 13 -13.44 -8.15 -5.02
CA SER A 13 -12.04 -8.20 -4.60
C SER A 13 -11.17 -7.29 -5.47
N VAL A 14 -11.33 -7.32 -6.79
CA VAL A 14 -10.55 -6.48 -7.70
C VAL A 14 -10.87 -4.99 -7.48
N VAL A 15 -12.14 -4.62 -7.39
CA VAL A 15 -12.56 -3.23 -7.16
C VAL A 15 -12.04 -2.72 -5.82
N VAL A 16 -12.18 -3.51 -4.76
CA VAL A 16 -11.66 -3.15 -3.43
C VAL A 16 -10.14 -3.03 -3.45
N THR A 17 -9.43 -3.95 -4.10
CA THR A 17 -7.96 -3.86 -4.27
C THR A 17 -7.57 -2.60 -5.04
N VAL A 18 -8.24 -2.28 -6.15
CA VAL A 18 -7.95 -1.07 -6.93
C VAL A 18 -8.24 0.19 -6.12
N LEU A 19 -9.31 0.24 -5.34
CA LEU A 19 -9.60 1.40 -4.50
C LEU A 19 -8.59 1.52 -3.34
N THR A 20 -8.34 0.44 -2.62
CA THR A 20 -7.47 0.46 -1.44
C THR A 20 -5.99 0.66 -1.76
N ILE A 21 -5.51 0.15 -2.89
CA ILE A 21 -4.14 0.36 -3.35
C ILE A 21 -4.04 1.62 -4.21
N GLY A 22 -4.97 1.80 -5.13
CA GLY A 22 -4.91 2.86 -6.14
C GLY A 22 -5.21 4.23 -5.57
N LEU A 23 -6.13 4.37 -4.61
CA LEU A 23 -6.47 5.68 -4.06
C LEU A 23 -5.29 6.33 -3.31
N PRO A 24 -4.58 5.63 -2.40
CA PRO A 24 -3.36 6.18 -1.81
C PRO A 24 -2.27 6.44 -2.84
N LEU A 25 -2.15 5.61 -3.89
CA LEU A 25 -1.18 5.81 -4.95
C LEU A 25 -1.47 7.08 -5.76
N VAL A 26 -2.73 7.37 -6.07
CA VAL A 26 -3.14 8.62 -6.71
C VAL A 26 -2.84 9.81 -5.81
N MET A 27 -3.11 9.71 -4.51
CA MET A 27 -2.77 10.77 -3.54
C MET A 27 -1.27 11.04 -3.46
N MET A 28 -0.43 10.00 -3.51
CA MET A 28 1.03 10.18 -3.59
C MET A 28 1.43 10.92 -4.85
N ILE A 29 0.93 10.49 -6.02
CA ILE A 29 1.25 11.13 -7.31
C ILE A 29 0.84 12.60 -7.28
N ASP A 30 -0.37 12.91 -6.80
CA ASP A 30 -0.87 14.28 -6.70
C ASP A 30 0.01 15.13 -5.77
N GLY A 31 0.37 14.59 -4.60
CA GLY A 31 1.32 15.24 -3.69
C GLY A 31 2.68 15.50 -4.33
N TYR A 32 3.25 14.53 -5.05
CA TYR A 32 4.51 14.71 -5.79
C TYR A 32 4.41 15.78 -6.89
N VAL A 33 3.28 15.83 -7.63
CA VAL A 33 3.05 16.85 -8.66
C VAL A 33 2.97 18.24 -8.05
N LEU A 34 2.27 18.40 -6.92
CA LEU A 34 2.17 19.66 -6.19
C LEU A 34 3.54 20.10 -5.64
N MET A 35 4.37 19.17 -5.17
CA MET A 35 5.76 19.45 -4.80
C MET A 35 6.57 19.97 -5.98
N MET A 36 6.45 19.35 -7.17
CA MET A 36 7.13 19.82 -8.39
C MET A 36 6.66 21.21 -8.84
N GLN A 37 5.41 21.56 -8.55
CA GLN A 37 4.84 22.87 -8.88
C GLN A 37 5.18 23.95 -7.84
N ASN A 38 5.94 23.61 -6.79
CA ASN A 38 6.22 24.49 -5.64
C ASN A 38 4.94 25.06 -5.01
N ASP A 39 3.87 24.25 -4.96
CA ASP A 39 2.62 24.68 -4.32
C ASP A 39 2.82 24.79 -2.79
N PRO A 40 2.49 25.92 -2.14
CA PRO A 40 2.70 26.13 -0.71
C PRO A 40 1.84 25.25 0.22
N LEU A 41 0.85 24.51 -0.28
CA LEU A 41 -0.17 23.80 0.52
C LEU A 41 0.30 22.50 1.23
N HIS A 42 1.54 22.46 1.74
CA HIS A 42 2.14 21.30 2.43
C HIS A 42 1.93 19.94 1.71
N PRO A 43 2.30 19.84 0.42
CA PRO A 43 2.10 18.61 -0.35
C PRO A 43 2.92 17.41 0.15
N ASP A 44 3.99 17.66 0.91
CA ASP A 44 4.81 16.67 1.60
C ASP A 44 4.02 15.87 2.64
N ALA A 45 3.13 16.52 3.39
CA ALA A 45 2.27 15.87 4.37
C ALA A 45 1.25 14.94 3.68
N LEU A 46 0.76 15.31 2.49
CA LEU A 46 -0.14 14.49 1.69
C LEU A 46 0.56 13.21 1.21
N VAL A 47 1.80 13.35 0.70
CA VAL A 47 2.63 12.20 0.29
C VAL A 47 2.90 11.27 1.47
N LEU A 48 3.33 11.81 2.61
CA LEU A 48 3.60 11.02 3.82
C LEU A 48 2.34 10.28 4.30
N MET A 49 1.21 10.99 4.41
CA MET A 49 -0.06 10.39 4.84
C MET A 49 -0.48 9.25 3.90
N ALA A 50 -0.34 9.46 2.59
CA ALA A 50 -0.66 8.45 1.61
C ALA A 50 0.23 7.20 1.76
N TYR A 51 1.54 7.34 1.96
CA TYR A 51 2.45 6.21 2.25
C TYR A 51 2.05 5.44 3.51
N LEU A 52 1.72 6.15 4.60
CA LEU A 52 1.33 5.51 5.87
C LEU A 52 0.05 4.69 5.72
N VAL A 53 -0.96 5.25 5.04
CA VAL A 53 -2.22 4.54 4.72
C VAL A 53 -1.94 3.34 3.82
N TRP A 54 -1.07 3.50 2.82
CA TRP A 54 -0.68 2.41 1.93
C TRP A 54 -0.01 1.27 2.68
N GLY A 55 0.85 1.58 3.66
CA GLY A 55 1.44 0.60 4.56
C GLY A 55 0.39 -0.20 5.35
N LEU A 56 -0.64 0.45 5.89
CA LEU A 56 -1.73 -0.23 6.59
C LEU A 56 -2.54 -1.14 5.66
N VAL A 57 -2.83 -0.69 4.44
CA VAL A 57 -3.51 -1.51 3.42
C VAL A 57 -2.66 -2.74 3.08
N GLY A 58 -1.36 -2.54 2.88
CA GLY A 58 -0.37 -3.61 2.71
C GLY A 58 -0.42 -4.62 3.85
N LEU A 59 -0.34 -4.14 5.09
CA LEU A 59 -0.36 -4.98 6.30
C LEU A 59 -1.62 -5.85 6.37
N VAL A 60 -2.80 -5.24 6.20
CA VAL A 60 -4.08 -5.97 6.21
C VAL A 60 -4.11 -7.03 5.12
N GLY A 61 -3.64 -6.70 3.91
CA GLY A 61 -3.53 -7.66 2.81
C GLY A 61 -2.58 -8.81 3.13
N VAL A 62 -1.38 -8.52 3.61
CA VAL A 62 -0.38 -9.53 4.01
C VAL A 62 -0.93 -10.44 5.10
N ILE A 63 -1.61 -9.91 6.12
CA ILE A 63 -2.21 -10.72 7.18
C ILE A 63 -3.32 -11.62 6.60
N ALA A 64 -4.24 -11.06 5.82
CA ALA A 64 -5.37 -11.81 5.28
C ALA A 64 -4.91 -12.96 4.37
N TYR A 65 -4.02 -12.66 3.42
CA TYR A 65 -3.48 -13.67 2.50
C TYR A 65 -2.45 -14.58 3.18
N GLY A 66 -1.72 -14.09 4.18
CA GLY A 66 -0.78 -14.88 4.99
C GLY A 66 -1.49 -15.93 5.84
N ILE A 67 -2.60 -15.58 6.50
CA ILE A 67 -3.45 -16.56 7.20
C ILE A 67 -3.99 -17.59 6.22
N HIS A 68 -4.41 -17.17 5.03
CA HIS A 68 -4.91 -18.09 4.01
C HIS A 68 -3.80 -19.03 3.51
N CYS A 69 -2.60 -18.50 3.26
CA CYS A 69 -1.41 -19.25 2.90
C CYS A 69 -1.02 -20.26 3.99
N TYR A 70 -1.09 -19.89 5.26
CA TYR A 70 -0.78 -20.78 6.38
C TYR A 70 -1.74 -21.98 6.45
N ARG A 71 -3.02 -21.76 6.14
CA ARG A 71 -4.04 -22.83 6.19
C ARG A 71 -3.97 -23.80 5.01
N VAL A 72 -3.72 -23.29 3.81
CA VAL A 72 -3.84 -24.07 2.56
C VAL A 72 -2.47 -24.44 1.97
N GLY A 73 -1.40 -23.81 2.48
CA GLY A 73 -0.05 -23.93 1.95
C GLY A 73 0.16 -23.08 0.69
N TRP A 74 1.42 -22.71 0.44
CA TRP A 74 1.80 -21.91 -0.74
C TRP A 74 1.31 -22.53 -2.06
N HIS A 75 1.45 -23.85 -2.18
CA HIS A 75 1.07 -24.59 -3.38
C HIS A 75 -0.44 -24.65 -3.62
N GLY A 76 -1.26 -24.51 -2.58
CA GLY A 76 -2.72 -24.53 -2.71
C GLY A 76 -3.36 -23.16 -2.96
N LEU A 77 -2.58 -22.08 -2.98
CA LEU A 77 -3.05 -20.77 -3.44
C LEU A 77 -3.16 -20.73 -4.96
N THR A 78 -4.23 -20.12 -5.45
CA THR A 78 -4.37 -19.79 -6.88
C THR A 78 -3.32 -18.75 -7.30
N VAL A 79 -2.97 -18.73 -8.60
CA VAL A 79 -1.99 -17.80 -9.15
C VAL A 79 -2.33 -16.34 -8.82
N LEU A 80 -3.61 -15.96 -8.95
CA LEU A 80 -4.07 -14.61 -8.60
C LEU A 80 -3.84 -14.27 -7.12
N GLN A 81 -4.14 -15.18 -6.20
CA GLN A 81 -3.94 -14.93 -4.77
C GLN A 81 -2.46 -14.80 -4.41
N ARG A 82 -1.57 -15.54 -5.09
CA ARG A 82 -0.12 -15.37 -4.92
C ARG A 82 0.33 -13.99 -5.38
N TRP A 83 -0.13 -13.54 -6.55
CA TRP A 83 0.15 -12.19 -7.05
C TRP A 83 -0.34 -11.11 -6.08
N LEU A 84 -1.58 -11.23 -5.60
CA LEU A 84 -2.13 -10.28 -4.63
C LEU A 84 -1.31 -10.27 -3.34
N PHE A 85 -0.96 -11.43 -2.80
CA PHE A 85 -0.11 -11.53 -1.61
C PHE A 85 1.25 -10.84 -1.81
N SER A 86 1.90 -11.09 -2.95
CA SER A 86 3.17 -10.43 -3.29
C SER A 86 3.03 -8.91 -3.43
N ILE A 87 1.98 -8.43 -4.10
CA ILE A 87 1.71 -6.99 -4.26
C ILE A 87 1.48 -6.33 -2.90
N TYR A 88 0.60 -6.90 -2.07
CA TYR A 88 0.36 -6.39 -0.71
C TYR A 88 1.62 -6.47 0.15
N GLY A 89 2.47 -7.49 -0.05
CA GLY A 89 3.79 -7.61 0.59
C GLY A 89 4.72 -6.47 0.24
N VAL A 90 4.88 -6.15 -1.04
CA VAL A 90 5.72 -5.02 -1.48
C VAL A 90 5.19 -3.70 -0.93
N ILE A 91 3.88 -3.47 -1.03
CA ILE A 91 3.23 -2.27 -0.50
C ILE A 91 3.45 -2.14 1.01
N PHE A 92 3.29 -3.24 1.75
CA PHE A 92 3.54 -3.27 3.18
C PHE A 92 4.99 -2.90 3.50
N VAL A 93 5.96 -3.47 2.79
CA VAL A 93 7.38 -3.16 3.02
C VAL A 93 7.66 -1.67 2.76
N LEU A 94 7.17 -1.12 1.65
CA LEU A 94 7.35 0.30 1.33
C LEU A 94 6.70 1.21 2.38
N GLY A 95 5.48 0.90 2.82
CA GLY A 95 4.83 1.65 3.88
C GLY A 95 5.50 1.47 5.24
N LEU A 96 5.97 0.26 5.57
CA LEU A 96 6.68 -0.04 6.80
C LEU A 96 7.97 0.78 6.90
N LEU A 97 8.70 0.93 5.78
CA LEU A 97 9.86 1.83 5.71
C LEU A 97 9.47 3.24 6.15
N MET A 98 8.35 3.78 5.66
CA MET A 98 7.88 5.11 6.07
C MET A 98 7.37 5.16 7.52
N TRP A 99 6.87 4.05 8.07
CA TRP A 99 6.46 3.96 9.47
C TRP A 99 7.64 3.96 10.45
N LEU A 100 8.77 3.33 10.11
CA LEU A 100 9.95 3.24 10.99
C LEU A 100 10.43 4.60 11.55
N PRO A 101 10.65 5.64 10.72
CA PRO A 101 11.08 6.95 11.21
C PRO A 101 9.95 7.69 11.93
N THR A 102 8.68 7.51 11.51
CA THR A 102 7.52 8.08 12.22
C THR A 102 7.36 7.51 13.63
N LEU A 103 7.74 6.25 13.83
CA LEU A 103 7.74 5.59 15.15
C LEU A 103 9.01 5.88 15.97
N GLY A 104 9.94 6.66 15.44
CA GLY A 104 11.21 6.98 16.10
C GLY A 104 12.20 5.82 16.15
N VAL A 105 12.01 4.78 15.31
CA VAL A 105 12.91 3.61 15.25
C VAL A 105 14.14 3.88 14.38
N SER A 106 14.02 4.79 13.40
CA SER A 106 15.12 5.23 12.52
C SER A 106 15.12 6.75 12.35
N SER A 107 16.21 7.34 11.85
CA SER A 107 16.23 8.77 11.51
C SER A 107 15.27 9.10 10.36
N PHE A 108 14.80 10.34 10.29
CA PHE A 108 13.88 10.79 9.23
C PHE A 108 14.62 11.14 7.92
N ASP A 109 15.93 11.41 8.00
CA ASP A 109 16.77 11.93 6.89
C ASP A 109 16.67 11.08 5.61
N TRP A 110 16.69 9.75 5.72
CA TRP A 110 16.61 8.88 4.55
C TRP A 110 15.18 8.79 3.98
N SER A 111 14.16 9.03 4.80
CA SER A 111 12.77 9.09 4.34
C SER A 111 12.46 10.43 3.65
N GLU A 112 13.21 11.49 3.97
CA GLU A 112 13.19 12.73 3.19
C GLU A 112 13.64 12.48 1.75
N TRP A 113 14.63 11.61 1.51
CA TRP A 113 15.00 11.25 0.13
C TRP A 113 13.84 10.59 -0.64
N ILE A 114 12.99 9.83 0.03
CA ILE A 114 11.81 9.19 -0.60
C ILE A 114 10.73 10.24 -0.91
N ILE A 115 10.52 11.21 -0.02
CA ILE A 115 9.48 12.24 -0.17
C ILE A 115 9.93 13.37 -1.11
N TYR A 116 11.18 13.81 -1.02
CA TYR A 116 11.70 14.99 -1.70
C TYR A 116 12.68 14.66 -2.84
N GLY A 117 13.18 13.43 -2.94
CA GLY A 117 14.17 13.04 -3.95
C GLY A 117 15.58 13.61 -3.73
N GLN A 118 15.83 14.28 -2.61
CA GLN A 118 17.09 14.95 -2.27
C GLN A 118 17.49 14.66 -0.83
N TRP A 119 18.79 14.63 -0.58
CA TRP A 119 19.36 14.63 0.76
C TRP A 119 19.63 16.07 1.16
N ASN A 120 19.04 16.52 2.28
CA ASN A 120 19.40 17.80 2.90
C ASN A 120 20.73 17.69 3.66
#